data_AF-C7MXR4-F1
#
_entry.id   AF-C7MXR4-F1
#
_cell.length_a   1.000
_cell.length_b   1.000
_cell.length_c   1.000
_cell.angle_alpha   90.00
_cell.angle_beta   90.00
_cell.angle_gamma   90.00
#
_symmetry.space_group_name_H-M   'P 1'
#
loop_
_entity.id
_entity.type
_entity.pdbx_description
1 polymer ?
#
loop_
_entity_poly.entity_id
_entity_poly.type
_entity_poly.pdbx_seq_one_letter_code
_entity_poly.pdbx_strand_id
1 'polypeptide(L)'
;MNRALGLREQKKLATKAALHEAAIRLAVRDGYDAVTVEAIADAAGVSRRTFSNYFGSKEEAVLYGDSTRLQSLLDAVAARPAEDSAWTALRAATNSVLRELQRRRRECRDEDEPDWLTRARLIRSHPVLLSRQAAAYASFERALADELVHRLPQESGNSVMRARVIAACFLAALRVGTQTWLDHSTDASLSEIIDEVLAEAGRRFE
;
A
#
# COMPACT_ATOMS: atom_id res chain seq x y z
N MET A 1 12.81 -0.49 -24.18
CA MET A 1 14.17 -0.61 -23.61
C MET A 1 14.04 -0.79 -22.11
N ASN A 2 13.89 -2.04 -21.64
CA ASN A 2 13.63 -2.37 -20.25
C ASN A 2 14.93 -2.23 -19.46
N ARG A 3 15.16 -1.07 -18.83
CA ARG A 3 16.37 -0.81 -18.05
C ARG A 3 16.21 -1.55 -16.73
N ALA A 4 16.57 -2.84 -16.71
CA ALA A 4 16.74 -3.60 -15.49
C ALA A 4 17.49 -2.72 -14.50
N LEU A 5 16.89 -2.48 -13.33
CA LEU A 5 17.42 -1.59 -12.29
C LEU A 5 18.92 -1.85 -12.12
N GLY A 6 19.74 -0.79 -12.20
CA GLY A 6 21.17 -0.92 -11.99
C GLY A 6 21.46 -1.58 -10.63
N LEU A 7 22.54 -2.35 -10.53
CA LEU A 7 22.91 -3.10 -9.32
C LEU A 7 22.85 -2.26 -8.03
N ARG A 8 23.14 -0.96 -8.13
CA ARG A 8 23.01 0.00 -7.02
C ARG A 8 21.56 0.20 -6.57
N GLU A 9 20.62 0.39 -7.49
CA GLU A 9 19.20 0.56 -7.17
C GLU A 9 18.58 -0.75 -6.65
N GLN A 10 19.01 -1.90 -7.17
CA GLN A 10 18.59 -3.20 -6.62
C GLN A 10 19.07 -3.37 -5.17
N LYS A 11 20.35 -3.09 -4.90
CA LYS A 11 20.89 -3.11 -3.52
C LYS A 11 20.14 -2.14 -2.62
N LYS A 12 19.83 -0.93 -3.12
CA LYS A 12 19.07 0.09 -2.40
C LYS A 12 17.69 -0.41 -1.97
N LEU A 13 16.94 -1.02 -2.90
CA LEU A 13 15.61 -1.58 -2.63
C LEU A 13 15.69 -2.78 -1.67
N ALA A 14 16.67 -3.67 -1.86
CA ALA A 14 16.89 -4.79 -0.97
C ALA A 14 17.19 -4.34 0.47
N THR A 15 18.03 -3.30 0.64
CA THR A 15 18.29 -2.74 1.97
C THR A 15 17.04 -2.10 2.59
N LYS A 16 16.23 -1.36 1.81
CA LYS A 16 14.95 -0.82 2.33
C LYS A 16 14.00 -1.93 2.77
N ALA A 17 13.88 -2.99 1.98
CA ALA A 17 13.04 -4.14 2.31
C ALA A 17 13.52 -4.81 3.61
N ALA A 18 14.82 -5.10 3.74
CA ALA A 18 15.38 -5.72 4.94
C ALA A 18 15.15 -4.90 6.22
N LEU A 19 15.32 -3.57 6.14
CA LEU A 19 15.05 -2.65 7.25
C LEU A 19 13.56 -2.62 7.63
N HIS A 20 12.66 -2.61 6.64
CA HIS A 20 11.21 -2.68 6.87
C HIS A 20 10.81 -3.98 7.56
N GLU A 21 11.32 -5.10 7.06
CA GLU A 21 11.05 -6.42 7.59
C GLU A 21 11.53 -6.55 9.05
N ALA A 22 12.74 -6.07 9.34
CA ALA A 22 13.26 -6.00 10.70
C ALA A 22 12.38 -5.12 11.61
N ALA A 23 11.95 -3.95 11.12
CA ALA A 23 11.07 -3.06 11.88
C ALA A 23 9.72 -3.70 12.22
N ILE A 24 9.10 -4.37 11.26
CA ILE A 24 7.82 -5.07 11.47
C ILE A 24 7.99 -6.25 12.42
N ARG A 25 9.02 -7.09 12.23
CA ARG A 25 9.29 -8.23 13.12
C ARG A 25 9.48 -7.79 14.56
N LEU A 26 10.34 -6.79 14.80
CA LEU A 26 10.58 -6.25 16.14
C LEU A 26 9.31 -5.63 16.73
N ALA A 27 8.56 -4.85 15.95
CA ALA A 27 7.35 -4.18 16.46
C ALA A 27 6.24 -5.17 16.83
N VAL A 28 6.16 -6.30 16.14
CA VAL A 28 5.22 -7.39 16.48
C VAL A 28 5.70 -8.19 17.68
N ARG A 29 6.99 -8.52 17.76
CA ARG A 29 7.57 -9.34 18.83
C ARG A 29 7.65 -8.59 20.17
N ASP A 30 8.18 -7.37 20.15
CA ASP A 30 8.55 -6.62 21.37
C ASP A 30 7.54 -5.51 21.70
N GLY A 31 6.58 -5.26 20.81
CA GLY A 31 5.71 -4.09 20.84
C GLY A 31 6.38 -2.87 20.20
N TYR A 32 5.61 -2.10 19.41
CA TYR A 32 6.13 -0.97 18.64
C TYR A 32 6.83 0.10 19.50
N ASP A 33 6.35 0.36 20.71
CA ASP A 33 6.92 1.38 21.59
C ASP A 33 8.34 1.03 22.04
N ALA A 34 8.65 -0.26 22.22
CA ALA A 34 9.98 -0.73 22.62
C ALA A 34 11.01 -0.72 21.47
N VAL A 35 10.56 -0.63 20.22
CA VAL A 35 11.46 -0.68 19.05
C VAL A 35 12.22 0.64 18.89
N THR A 36 13.53 0.54 18.67
CA THR A 36 14.43 1.67 18.38
C THR A 36 15.04 1.56 16.99
N VAL A 37 15.56 2.69 16.47
CA VAL A 37 16.24 2.71 15.17
C VAL A 37 17.51 1.84 15.21
N GLU A 38 18.21 1.84 16.34
CA GLU A 38 19.38 1.03 16.61
C GLU A 38 19.05 -0.46 16.50
N ALA A 39 18.00 -0.91 17.21
CA ALA A 39 17.57 -2.30 17.17
C ALA A 39 17.18 -2.75 15.75
N ILE A 40 16.51 -1.88 14.98
CA ILE A 40 16.15 -2.18 13.58
C ILE A 40 17.41 -2.30 12.71
N ALA A 41 18.35 -1.36 12.85
CA ALA A 41 19.58 -1.35 12.07
C ALA A 41 20.43 -2.60 12.37
N ASP A 42 20.58 -2.94 13.65
CA ASP A 42 21.30 -4.13 14.11
C ASP A 42 20.64 -5.41 13.59
N ALA A 43 19.31 -5.52 13.70
CA ALA A 43 18.56 -6.67 13.19
C ALA A 43 18.61 -6.82 11.66
N ALA A 44 18.85 -5.73 10.93
CA ALA A 44 19.04 -5.73 9.47
C ALA A 44 20.52 -5.82 9.05
N GLY A 45 21.46 -5.93 10.00
CA GLY A 45 22.89 -6.04 9.72
C GLY A 45 23.51 -4.78 9.12
N VAL A 46 22.99 -3.59 9.45
CA VAL A 46 23.48 -2.31 8.93
C VAL A 46 23.71 -1.30 10.06
N SER A 47 24.49 -0.25 9.79
CA SER A 47 24.68 0.83 10.77
C SER A 47 23.44 1.72 10.92
N ARG A 48 23.29 2.40 12.07
CA ARG A 48 22.31 3.48 12.25
C ARG A 48 22.40 4.55 11.16
N ARG A 49 23.61 4.92 10.73
CA ARG A 49 23.80 5.87 9.61
C ARG A 49 23.17 5.33 8.32
N THR A 50 23.34 4.03 8.06
CA THR A 50 22.72 3.37 6.91
C THR A 50 21.21 3.42 7.01
N PHE A 51 20.61 3.11 8.17
CA PHE A 51 19.18 3.26 8.39
C PHE A 51 18.70 4.68 8.05
N SER A 52 19.36 5.71 8.62
CA SER A 52 18.98 7.11 8.43
C SER A 52 19.13 7.60 6.98
N ASN A 53 19.94 6.93 6.15
CA ASN A 53 20.00 7.21 4.70
C ASN A 53 18.75 6.73 3.95
N TYR A 54 17.97 5.81 4.54
CA TYR A 54 16.82 5.18 3.91
C TYR A 54 15.48 5.64 4.48
N PHE A 55 15.43 5.86 5.80
CA PHE A 55 14.22 6.23 6.52
C PHE A 55 14.54 7.35 7.53
N GLY A 56 13.68 8.35 7.60
CA GLY A 56 13.77 9.43 8.57
C GLY A 56 13.31 9.05 9.97
N SER A 57 12.64 7.91 10.13
CA SER A 57 12.08 7.45 11.41
C SER A 57 11.76 5.96 11.42
N LYS A 58 11.59 5.36 12.61
CA LYS A 58 11.11 3.97 12.74
C LYS A 58 9.70 3.79 12.17
N GLU A 59 8.84 4.81 12.27
CA GLU A 59 7.50 4.76 11.70
C GLU A 59 7.52 4.62 10.18
N GLU A 60 8.42 5.36 9.51
CA GLU A 60 8.57 5.26 8.05
C GLU A 60 9.06 3.88 7.64
N ALA A 61 9.97 3.27 8.41
CA ALA A 61 10.40 1.90 8.19
C ALA A 61 9.24 0.90 8.39
N VAL A 62 8.42 1.06 9.43
CA VAL A 62 7.22 0.23 9.66
C VAL A 62 6.20 0.38 8.53
N LEU A 63 5.96 1.61 8.05
CA LEU A 63 4.97 1.90 7.02
C LEU A 63 5.47 1.70 5.57
N TYR A 64 6.75 1.35 5.37
CA TYR A 64 7.34 1.21 4.03
C TYR A 64 6.59 0.22 3.13
N GLY A 65 6.16 -0.92 3.69
CA GLY A 65 5.35 -1.89 2.96
C GLY A 65 4.00 -1.31 2.50
N ASP A 66 3.42 -0.40 3.27
CA ASP A 66 2.15 0.27 2.94
C ASP A 66 2.33 1.26 1.80
N SER A 67 3.34 2.13 1.90
CA SER A 67 3.71 3.06 0.84
C SER A 67 4.07 2.35 -0.46
N THR A 68 4.78 1.22 -0.38
CA THR A 68 5.13 0.40 -1.55
C THR A 68 3.89 -0.17 -2.23
N ARG A 69 2.87 -0.58 -1.47
CA ARG A 69 1.60 -1.08 -2.03
C ARG A 69 0.78 0.02 -2.69
N LEU A 70 0.67 1.18 -2.07
CA LEU A 70 0.04 2.34 -2.68
C LEU A 70 0.73 2.72 -3.99
N GLN A 71 2.06 2.77 -3.99
CA GLN A 71 2.81 3.03 -5.23
C GLN A 71 2.58 1.95 -6.28
N SER A 72 2.58 0.67 -5.90
CA SER A 72 2.31 -0.44 -6.83
C SER A 72 0.92 -0.35 -7.44
N LEU A 73 -0.07 0.11 -6.67
CA LEU A 73 -1.42 0.36 -7.16
C LEU A 73 -1.47 1.53 -8.14
N LEU A 74 -0.78 2.65 -7.85
CA LEU A 74 -0.68 3.77 -8.78
C LEU A 74 -0.02 3.34 -10.10
N ASP A 75 1.09 2.63 -10.02
CA ASP A 75 1.82 2.12 -11.19
C ASP A 75 0.95 1.16 -12.00
N ALA A 76 0.19 0.29 -11.33
CA ALA A 76 -0.73 -0.63 -11.97
C ALA A 76 -1.90 0.08 -12.66
N VAL A 77 -2.39 1.20 -12.11
CA VAL A 77 -3.40 2.06 -12.76
C VAL A 77 -2.78 2.73 -13.98
N ALA A 78 -1.61 3.34 -13.86
CA ALA A 78 -0.92 4.02 -14.96
C ALA A 78 -0.59 3.07 -16.13
N ALA A 79 -0.30 1.80 -15.83
CA ALA A 79 -0.04 0.77 -16.83
C ALA A 79 -1.30 0.27 -17.56
N ARG A 80 -2.51 0.70 -17.17
CA ARG A 80 -3.76 0.31 -17.86
C ARG A 80 -3.88 1.01 -19.22
N PRO A 81 -4.45 0.35 -20.24
CA PRO A 81 -4.83 0.97 -21.51
C PRO A 81 -5.57 2.30 -21.30
N ALA A 82 -5.31 3.30 -22.15
CA ALA A 82 -5.89 4.62 -22.01
C ALA A 82 -7.41 4.62 -22.29
N GLU A 83 -7.87 3.62 -23.04
CA GLU A 83 -9.26 3.41 -23.43
C GLU A 83 -10.11 2.85 -22.29
N ASP A 84 -9.48 2.26 -21.26
CA ASP A 84 -10.19 1.80 -20.07
C ASP A 84 -10.79 3.02 -19.34
N SER A 85 -12.09 2.93 -19.03
CA SER A 85 -12.71 3.90 -18.12
C SER A 85 -11.94 3.94 -16.80
N ALA A 86 -11.92 5.11 -16.15
CA ALA A 86 -11.29 5.30 -14.84
C ALA A 86 -11.62 4.16 -13.84
N TRP A 87 -12.90 3.77 -13.74
CA TRP A 87 -13.33 2.71 -12.84
C TRP A 87 -12.84 1.32 -13.26
N THR A 88 -12.88 1.02 -14.56
CA THR A 88 -12.35 -0.24 -15.10
C THR A 88 -10.86 -0.38 -14.79
N ALA A 89 -10.09 0.69 -14.99
CA ALA A 89 -8.67 0.73 -14.73
C ALA A 89 -8.37 0.49 -13.24
N LEU A 90 -9.09 1.16 -12.33
CA LEU A 90 -8.95 1.01 -10.88
C LEU A 90 -9.21 -0.43 -10.40
N ARG A 91 -10.31 -1.06 -10.85
CA ARG A 91 -10.61 -2.46 -10.48
C ARG A 91 -9.56 -3.42 -11.02
N ALA A 92 -9.18 -3.28 -12.29
CA ALA A 92 -8.19 -4.15 -12.91
C ALA A 92 -6.81 -4.03 -12.23
N ALA A 93 -6.39 -2.80 -11.89
CA ALA A 93 -5.16 -2.55 -11.16
C ALA A 93 -5.20 -3.17 -9.75
N THR A 94 -6.29 -2.99 -9.03
CA THR A 94 -6.49 -3.59 -7.69
C THR A 94 -6.38 -5.11 -7.75
N ASN A 95 -7.03 -5.75 -8.71
CA ASN A 95 -7.01 -7.20 -8.87
C ASN A 95 -5.62 -7.72 -9.26
N SER A 96 -4.87 -6.96 -10.07
CA SER A 96 -3.47 -7.27 -10.38
C SER A 96 -2.59 -7.25 -9.13
N VAL A 97 -2.69 -6.17 -8.33
CA VAL A 97 -1.91 -6.01 -7.10
C VAL A 97 -2.25 -7.10 -6.08
N LEU A 98 -3.54 -7.40 -5.88
CA LEU A 98 -3.97 -8.45 -4.95
C LEU A 98 -3.49 -9.85 -5.37
N ARG A 99 -3.55 -10.17 -6.67
CA ARG A 99 -3.02 -11.44 -7.20
C ARG A 99 -1.51 -11.56 -6.99
N GLU A 100 -0.77 -10.48 -7.23
CA GLU A 100 0.69 -10.46 -7.01
C GLU A 100 1.03 -10.64 -5.51
N LEU A 101 0.28 -10.00 -4.62
CA LEU A 101 0.44 -10.20 -3.17
C LEU A 101 0.15 -11.65 -2.75
N GLN A 102 -0.93 -12.24 -3.28
CA GLN A 102 -1.26 -13.65 -3.04
C GLN A 102 -0.18 -14.59 -3.57
N ARG A 103 0.37 -14.32 -4.76
CA ARG A 103 1.47 -15.07 -5.36
C ARG A 103 2.71 -15.03 -4.49
N ARG A 104 3.15 -13.83 -4.08
CA ARG A 104 4.31 -13.64 -3.19
C ARG A 104 4.15 -14.38 -1.87
N ARG A 105 2.95 -14.35 -1.27
CA ARG A 105 2.66 -15.08 -0.02
C ARG A 105 2.74 -16.60 -0.18
N ARG A 106 2.43 -17.13 -1.37
CA ARG A 106 2.56 -18.57 -1.66
C ARG A 106 4.02 -18.97 -1.92
N GLU A 107 4.79 -18.11 -2.55
CA GLU A 107 6.20 -18.37 -2.92
C GLU A 107 7.18 -18.16 -1.75
N CYS A 108 6.98 -17.09 -0.97
CA CYS A 108 7.77 -16.76 0.20
C CYS A 108 6.96 -17.10 1.46
N ARG A 109 6.79 -18.40 1.72
CA ARG A 109 6.15 -18.89 2.95
C ARG A 109 7.17 -18.81 4.10
N ASP A 110 7.62 -17.60 4.40
CA ASP A 110 8.43 -17.35 5.59
C ASP A 110 7.50 -17.32 6.80
N GLU A 111 7.57 -18.35 7.64
CA GLU A 111 6.68 -18.52 8.80
C GLU A 111 6.89 -17.41 9.85
N ASP A 112 8.05 -16.74 9.79
CA ASP A 112 8.44 -15.67 10.71
C ASP A 112 8.01 -14.26 10.24
N GLU A 113 7.51 -14.11 9.01
CA GLU A 113 7.03 -12.81 8.54
C GLU A 113 5.62 -12.54 9.08
N PRO A 114 5.40 -11.45 9.88
CA PRO A 114 4.09 -11.19 10.44
C PRO A 114 3.07 -11.01 9.32
N ASP A 115 1.96 -11.75 9.41
CA ASP A 115 0.94 -11.69 8.37
C ASP A 115 0.31 -10.30 8.26
N TRP A 116 -0.41 -10.09 7.16
CA TRP A 116 -1.09 -8.82 6.89
C TRP A 116 -1.99 -8.37 8.05
N LEU A 117 -2.71 -9.30 8.66
CA LEU A 117 -3.65 -9.04 9.75
C LEU A 117 -2.92 -8.49 10.97
N THR A 118 -1.78 -9.09 11.32
CA THR A 118 -0.91 -8.66 12.42
C THR A 118 -0.35 -7.26 12.16
N ARG A 119 0.11 -6.98 10.94
CA ARG A 119 0.59 -5.63 10.54
C ARG A 119 -0.51 -4.58 10.61
N ALA A 120 -1.70 -4.89 10.09
CA ALA A 120 -2.83 -3.98 10.11
C ALA A 120 -3.28 -3.67 11.55
N ARG A 121 -3.30 -4.68 12.42
CA ARG A 121 -3.57 -4.50 13.86
C ARG A 121 -2.52 -3.61 14.53
N LEU A 122 -1.23 -3.84 14.25
CA LEU A 122 -0.12 -3.01 14.75
C LEU A 122 -0.28 -1.54 14.37
N ILE A 123 -0.59 -1.24 13.11
CA ILE A 123 -0.80 0.13 12.65
C ILE A 123 -2.02 0.74 13.37
N ARG A 124 -3.12 0.00 13.45
CA ARG A 124 -4.37 0.48 14.05
C ARG A 124 -4.27 0.73 15.57
N SER A 125 -3.42 -0.01 16.28
CA SER A 125 -3.26 0.14 17.72
C SER A 125 -2.38 1.33 18.12
N HIS A 126 -1.70 2.00 17.18
CA HIS A 126 -0.76 3.08 17.47
C HIS A 126 -1.13 4.39 16.73
N PRO A 127 -1.60 5.43 17.44
CA PRO A 127 -2.04 6.69 16.83
C PRO A 127 -0.99 7.39 15.95
N VAL A 128 0.29 7.27 16.29
CA VAL A 128 1.40 7.85 15.51
C VAL A 128 1.55 7.19 14.14
N LEU A 129 1.32 5.88 14.04
CA LEU A 129 1.33 5.16 12.76
C LEU A 129 0.12 5.53 11.92
N LEU A 130 -1.07 5.62 12.54
CA LEU A 130 -2.29 6.06 11.86
C LEU A 130 -2.15 7.48 11.28
N SER A 131 -1.54 8.40 12.03
CA SER A 131 -1.35 9.79 11.60
C SER A 131 -0.45 9.88 10.37
N ARG A 132 0.65 9.11 10.37
CA ARG A 132 1.57 9.04 9.23
C ARG A 132 0.96 8.32 8.04
N GLN A 133 0.20 7.24 8.29
CA GLN A 133 -0.53 6.55 7.24
C GLN A 133 -1.56 7.48 6.58
N ALA A 134 -2.31 8.27 7.34
CA ALA A 134 -3.26 9.23 6.81
C ALA A 134 -2.58 10.25 5.86
N ALA A 135 -1.39 10.74 6.22
CA ALA A 135 -0.62 11.64 5.36
C ALA A 135 -0.15 10.96 4.05
N ALA A 136 0.23 9.68 4.12
CA ALA A 136 0.59 8.88 2.94
C ALA A 136 -0.62 8.66 2.02
N TYR A 137 -1.79 8.32 2.59
CA TYR A 137 -3.04 8.13 1.85
C TYR A 137 -3.48 9.42 1.17
N ALA A 138 -3.42 10.56 1.86
CA ALA A 138 -3.76 11.86 1.27
C ALA A 138 -2.83 12.24 0.10
N SER A 139 -1.56 11.85 0.17
CA SER A 139 -0.60 12.08 -0.92
C SER A 139 -0.87 11.15 -2.10
N PHE A 140 -1.16 9.88 -1.83
CA PHE A 140 -1.57 8.93 -2.85
C PHE A 140 -2.89 9.31 -3.53
N GLU A 141 -3.89 9.80 -2.78
CA GLU A 141 -5.17 10.25 -3.33
C GLU A 141 -4.98 11.33 -4.39
N ARG A 142 -4.11 12.32 -4.11
CA ARG A 142 -3.79 13.38 -5.07
C ARG A 142 -3.13 12.82 -6.33
N ALA A 143 -2.11 11.97 -6.17
CA ALA A 143 -1.43 11.37 -7.30
C ALA A 143 -2.36 10.48 -8.15
N LEU A 144 -3.25 9.73 -7.50
CA LEU A 144 -4.26 8.93 -8.17
C LEU A 144 -5.27 9.83 -8.92
N ALA A 145 -5.74 10.90 -8.29
CA ALA A 145 -6.63 11.85 -8.94
C ALA A 145 -5.98 12.44 -10.20
N ASP A 146 -4.71 12.85 -10.13
CA ASP A 146 -3.97 13.38 -11.28
C ASP A 146 -3.89 12.36 -12.43
N GLU A 147 -3.59 11.09 -12.12
CA GLU A 147 -3.61 10.01 -13.11
C GLU A 147 -5.02 9.81 -13.73
N LEU A 148 -6.07 9.90 -12.92
CA LEU A 148 -7.45 9.70 -13.38
C LEU A 148 -7.96 10.86 -14.24
N VAL A 149 -7.44 12.09 -14.10
CA VAL A 149 -7.85 13.24 -14.94
C VAL A 149 -7.66 12.92 -16.42
N HIS A 150 -6.56 12.25 -16.77
CA HIS A 150 -6.23 11.89 -18.15
C HIS A 150 -7.16 10.81 -18.74
N ARG A 151 -7.87 10.07 -17.87
CA ARG A 151 -8.78 8.96 -18.25
C ARG A 151 -10.25 9.39 -18.33
N LEU A 152 -10.56 10.63 -17.99
CA LEU A 152 -11.92 11.16 -18.03
C LEU A 152 -12.18 11.92 -19.33
N PRO A 153 -13.42 11.90 -19.86
CA PRO A 153 -13.80 12.76 -20.98
C PRO A 153 -13.55 14.23 -20.66
N GLN A 154 -12.79 14.92 -21.52
CA GLN A 154 -12.38 16.31 -21.30
C GLN A 154 -13.50 17.33 -21.63
N GLU A 155 -14.59 16.88 -22.23
CA GLU A 155 -15.71 17.72 -22.69
C GLU A 155 -16.54 18.31 -21.52
N SER A 156 -16.44 17.70 -20.35
CA SER A 156 -17.07 18.19 -19.12
C SER A 156 -16.03 18.99 -18.35
N GLY A 157 -16.15 20.32 -18.25
CA GLY A 157 -15.21 21.20 -17.52
C GLY A 157 -15.03 20.92 -16.02
N ASN A 158 -15.47 19.76 -15.53
CA ASN A 158 -15.36 19.25 -14.17
C ASN A 158 -14.48 17.98 -14.04
N SER A 159 -13.71 17.61 -15.06
CA SER A 159 -12.87 16.38 -15.06
C SER A 159 -11.95 16.28 -13.83
N VAL A 160 -11.33 17.38 -13.42
CA VAL A 160 -10.48 17.46 -12.20
C VAL A 160 -11.28 17.16 -10.93
N MET A 161 -12.45 17.77 -10.75
CA MET A 161 -13.30 17.52 -9.59
C MET A 161 -13.78 16.08 -9.57
N ARG A 162 -14.21 15.57 -10.72
CA ARG A 162 -14.69 14.19 -10.87
C ARG A 162 -13.57 13.17 -10.57
N ALA A 163 -12.35 13.40 -11.04
CA ALA A 163 -11.21 12.54 -10.75
C ALA A 163 -10.91 12.48 -9.25
N ARG A 164 -10.94 13.63 -8.57
CA ARG A 164 -10.75 13.71 -7.10
C ARG A 164 -11.84 12.94 -6.35
N VAL A 165 -13.11 13.10 -6.73
CA VAL A 165 -14.22 12.36 -6.11
C VAL A 165 -14.05 10.85 -6.33
N ILE A 166 -13.72 10.42 -7.54
CA ILE A 166 -13.50 8.99 -7.84
C ILE A 166 -12.33 8.45 -6.99
N ALA A 167 -11.20 9.14 -6.92
CA ALA A 167 -10.04 8.73 -6.13
C ALA A 167 -10.36 8.61 -4.63
N ALA A 168 -11.07 9.61 -4.08
CA ALA A 168 -11.48 9.61 -2.68
C ALA A 168 -12.48 8.47 -2.37
N CYS A 169 -13.50 8.28 -3.21
CA CYS A 169 -14.47 7.19 -3.06
C CYS A 169 -13.81 5.82 -3.18
N PHE A 170 -12.88 5.65 -4.13
CA PHE A 170 -12.10 4.43 -4.31
C PHE A 170 -11.26 4.11 -3.08
N LEU A 171 -10.55 5.10 -2.53
CA LEU A 171 -9.77 4.91 -1.30
C LEU A 171 -10.64 4.59 -0.09
N ALA A 172 -11.80 5.24 0.03
CA ALA A 172 -12.78 4.92 1.06
C ALA A 172 -13.28 3.47 0.93
N ALA A 173 -13.57 3.02 -0.29
CA ALA A 173 -13.97 1.65 -0.59
C ALA A 173 -12.88 0.64 -0.18
N LEU A 174 -11.61 0.86 -0.57
CA LEU A 174 -10.49 -0.01 -0.16
C LEU A 174 -10.31 -0.06 1.36
N ARG A 175 -10.42 1.10 2.03
CA ARG A 175 -10.33 1.19 3.50
C ARG A 175 -11.47 0.40 4.16
N VAL A 176 -12.71 0.57 3.69
CA VAL A 176 -13.88 -0.15 4.21
C VAL A 176 -13.72 -1.65 3.99
N GLY A 177 -13.37 -2.10 2.78
CA GLY A 177 -13.17 -3.53 2.49
C GLY A 177 -12.05 -4.14 3.33
N THR A 178 -10.96 -3.41 3.53
CA THR A 178 -9.88 -3.86 4.42
C THR A 178 -10.36 -3.97 5.87
N GLN A 179 -11.09 -2.98 6.39
CA GLN A 179 -11.63 -3.02 7.76
C GLN A 179 -12.64 -4.17 7.94
N THR A 180 -13.58 -4.33 7.01
CA THR A 180 -14.55 -5.44 7.04
C THR A 180 -13.86 -6.79 7.05
N TRP A 181 -12.82 -6.97 6.23
CA TRP A 181 -12.02 -8.19 6.20
C TRP A 181 -11.28 -8.44 7.51
N LEU A 182 -10.71 -7.39 8.13
CA LEU A 182 -10.00 -7.51 9.41
C LEU A 182 -10.93 -7.87 10.58
N ASP A 183 -12.18 -7.40 10.53
CA ASP A 183 -13.17 -7.60 11.60
C ASP A 183 -13.94 -8.94 11.47
N HIS A 184 -14.07 -9.49 10.27
CA HIS A 184 -14.91 -10.69 9.98
C HIS A 184 -14.15 -11.83 9.28
N SER A 185 -12.86 -12.02 9.58
CA SER A 185 -11.92 -12.83 8.78
C SER A 185 -12.12 -14.36 8.77
N THR A 186 -13.34 -14.90 8.90
CA THR A 186 -13.53 -16.36 9.05
C THR A 186 -13.75 -17.11 7.74
N ASP A 187 -14.38 -16.52 6.71
CA ASP A 187 -14.74 -17.28 5.49
C ASP A 187 -14.37 -16.64 4.14
N ALA A 188 -14.27 -15.31 4.05
CA ALA A 188 -13.98 -14.62 2.79
C ALA A 188 -12.53 -14.13 2.69
N SER A 189 -11.93 -14.26 1.51
CA SER A 189 -10.61 -13.70 1.20
C SER A 189 -10.69 -12.17 1.04
N LEU A 190 -9.56 -11.48 1.29
CA LEU A 190 -9.46 -10.04 1.10
C LEU A 190 -9.82 -9.63 -0.33
N SER A 191 -9.52 -10.47 -1.32
CA SER A 191 -9.84 -10.18 -2.72
C SER A 191 -11.34 -10.16 -2.96
N GLU A 192 -12.08 -11.11 -2.38
CA GLU A 192 -13.54 -11.18 -2.53
C GLU A 192 -14.19 -9.96 -1.89
N ILE A 193 -13.79 -9.59 -0.67
CA ILE A 193 -14.34 -8.40 0.01
C ILE A 193 -14.02 -7.10 -0.73
N ILE A 194 -12.79 -6.96 -1.26
CA ILE A 194 -12.42 -5.77 -2.03
C ILE A 194 -13.19 -5.71 -3.36
N ASP A 195 -13.35 -6.84 -4.06
CA ASP A 195 -14.17 -6.90 -5.28
C ASP A 195 -15.63 -6.53 -4.99
N GLU A 196 -16.21 -7.00 -3.89
CA GLU A 196 -17.58 -6.67 -3.46
C GLU A 196 -17.74 -5.17 -3.15
N VAL A 197 -16.83 -4.60 -2.36
CA VAL A 197 -16.93 -3.18 -1.97
C VAL A 197 -16.67 -2.26 -3.17
N LEU A 198 -15.79 -2.64 -4.11
CA LEU A 198 -15.63 -1.93 -5.38
C LEU A 198 -16.82 -2.14 -6.33
N ALA A 199 -17.49 -3.29 -6.29
CA ALA A 199 -18.73 -3.46 -7.03
C ALA A 199 -19.81 -2.52 -6.48
N GLU A 200 -19.93 -2.39 -5.16
CA GLU A 200 -20.87 -1.49 -4.49
C GLU A 200 -20.56 -0.01 -4.78
N ALA A 201 -19.31 0.42 -4.60
CA ALA A 201 -18.89 1.80 -4.87
C ALA A 201 -19.05 2.23 -6.34
N GLY A 202 -19.06 1.25 -7.26
CA GLY A 202 -19.32 1.48 -8.68
C GLY A 202 -20.80 1.55 -9.06
N ARG A 203 -21.71 1.14 -8.17
CA ARG A 203 -23.14 1.42 -8.33
C ARG A 203 -23.33 2.93 -8.16
N ARG A 204 -24.29 3.51 -8.88
CA ARG A 204 -24.64 4.91 -8.64
C ARG A 204 -25.06 5.00 -7.17
N PHE A 205 -24.38 5.84 -6.40
CA PHE A 205 -24.96 6.38 -5.16
C PHE A 205 -26.22 7.10 -5.63
N GLU A 206 -27.38 6.45 -5.50
CA GLU A 206 -28.67 6.98 -5.95
C GLU A 206 -28.98 8.35 -5.34
#